data_AF-A0A3C0T444-F1
#
_entry.id   AF-A0A3C0T444-F1
#
_cell.length_a   1.000
_cell.length_b   1.000
_cell.length_c   1.000
_cell.angle_alpha   90.00
_cell.angle_beta   90.00
_cell.angle_gamma   90.00
#
_symmetry.space_group_name_H-M   'P 1'
#
loop_
_entity.id
_entity.type
_entity.pdbx_description
1 polymer ?
#
loop_
_entity_poly.entity_id
_entity_poly.type
_entity_poly.pdbx_seq_one_letter_code
_entity_poly.pdbx_strand_id
1 'polypeptide(L)' 'MNTVGRALDRVLLHSYYVIPDGHPVGRHVTHWDTIMHPPLGAENMNWHGFPNLWWRTEEVDRKSAAMDPTADQ' A
#
# COMPACT_ATOMS: atom_id res chain seq x y z
N MET A 1 -19.51 -6.37 -7.30
CA MET A 1 -20.24 -6.79 -6.08
C MET A 1 -21.30 -7.83 -6.43
N ASN A 2 -21.15 -9.08 -5.96
CA ASN A 2 -22.07 -10.20 -6.22
C ASN A 2 -23.39 -10.07 -5.40
N THR A 3 -24.48 -10.69 -5.86
CA THR A 3 -25.82 -10.71 -5.24
C THR A 3 -25.80 -11.14 -3.77
N VAL A 4 -25.02 -12.18 -3.44
CA VAL A 4 -24.86 -12.67 -2.06
C VAL A 4 -24.25 -11.59 -1.15
N GLY A 5 -23.23 -10.87 -1.65
CA GLY A 5 -22.59 -9.79 -0.89
C GLY A 5 -23.56 -8.65 -0.57
N ARG A 6 -24.41 -8.28 -1.53
CA ARG A 6 -25.46 -7.25 -1.30
C ARG A 6 -26.52 -7.70 -0.31
N ALA A 7 -26.90 -8.97 -0.32
CA ALA A 7 -27.87 -9.51 0.63
C ALA A 7 -27.31 -9.50 2.06
N LEU A 8 -26.05 -9.89 2.24
CA LEU A 8 -25.36 -9.85 3.53
C LEU A 8 -25.24 -8.41 4.06
N ASP A 9 -24.82 -7.47 3.21
CA ASP A 9 -24.66 -6.06 3.58
C ASP A 9 -25.96 -5.45 4.15
N ARG A 10 -27.11 -5.77 3.55
CA ARG A 10 -28.43 -5.34 4.04
C ARG A 10 -28.76 -5.88 5.42
N VAL A 11 -28.45 -7.16 5.68
CA VAL A 11 -28.67 -7.77 7.00
C VAL A 11 -27.80 -7.10 8.05
N LEU A 12 -26.50 -6.92 7.76
CA LEU A 12 -25.55 -6.31 8.69
C LEU A 12 -25.93 -4.87 9.05
N LEU A 13 -26.34 -4.06 8.07
CA LEU A 13 -26.76 -2.68 8.30
C LEU A 13 -28.10 -2.60 9.04
N HIS A 14 -29.06 -3.50 8.77
CA HIS A 14 -30.36 -3.48 9.42
C HIS A 14 -30.33 -4.03 10.87
N SER A 15 -29.34 -4.85 11.21
CA SER A 15 -29.16 -5.37 12.57
C SER A 15 -28.48 -4.38 13.51
N TYR A 16 -28.07 -3.20 13.03
CA TYR A 16 -27.47 -2.12 13.83
C TYR A 16 -26.28 -2.56 14.70
N TYR A 17 -25.47 -3.51 14.21
CA TYR A 17 -24.26 -3.96 14.92
C TYR A 17 -23.19 -2.86 15.05
N VAL A 18 -23.20 -1.88 14.15
CA VAL A 18 -22.25 -0.76 14.09
C VAL A 18 -22.97 0.50 13.61
N ILE A 19 -22.49 1.66 14.07
CA ILE A 19 -22.88 2.96 13.54
C ILE A 19 -21.86 3.34 12.46
N PRO A 20 -22.24 3.42 11.17
CA PRO A 20 -21.32 3.77 10.10
C PRO A 20 -20.90 5.25 10.21
N ASP A 21 -19.62 5.49 9.96
CA ASP A 21 -19.00 6.82 9.91
C ASP A 21 -18.34 7.04 8.53
N GLY A 22 -17.48 8.06 8.41
CA GLY A 22 -16.70 8.33 7.21
C GLY A 22 -15.55 7.34 6.97
N HIS A 23 -15.17 7.22 5.70
CA HIS A 23 -13.92 6.58 5.29
C HIS A 23 -13.17 7.51 4.32
N PRO A 24 -11.83 7.47 4.30
CA PRO A 24 -11.05 8.24 3.35
C PRO A 24 -11.27 7.72 1.91
N VAL A 25 -11.67 8.61 1.00
CA VAL A 25 -11.96 8.28 -0.41
C VAL A 25 -10.67 8.16 -1.24
N GLY A 26 -9.63 8.89 -0.86
CA GLY A 26 -8.34 8.91 -1.55
C GLY A 26 -7.22 8.35 -0.69
N ARG A 27 -6.08 8.09 -1.33
CA ARG A 27 -4.83 7.71 -0.66
C ARG A 27 -3.74 8.67 -1.09
N HIS A 28 -3.13 9.33 -0.13
CA HIS A 28 -1.91 10.12 -0.33
C HIS A 28 -0.76 9.38 0.34
N VAL A 29 0.29 9.09 -0.42
CA VAL A 29 1.51 8.46 0.09
C VAL A 29 2.67 9.33 -0.30
N THR A 30 3.45 9.71 0.70
CA THR A 30 4.75 10.35 0.51
C THR A 30 5.81 9.33 0.86
N HIS A 31 6.75 9.10 -0.05
CA HIS A 31 7.89 8.23 0.19
C HIS A 31 9.16 8.87 -0.38
N TRP A 32 10.31 8.33 0.03
CA TRP A 32 11.59 8.73 -0.54
C TRP A 32 11.67 8.25 -1.99
N ASP A 33 12.24 9.10 -2.87
CA ASP A 33 12.53 8.76 -4.27
C ASP A 33 13.50 7.55 -4.42
N THR A 34 14.08 7.11 -3.30
CA THR A 34 14.96 5.96 -3.22
C THR A 34 14.24 4.62 -3.16
N ILE A 35 12.93 4.63 -2.90
CA ILE A 35 12.11 3.43 -2.74
C ILE A 35 11.03 3.44 -3.82
N MET A 36 11.03 2.38 -4.61
CA MET A 36 10.10 2.14 -5.70
C MET A 36 9.00 1.18 -5.26
N HIS A 37 7.83 1.30 -5.88
CA HIS A 37 6.65 0.49 -5.58
C HIS A 37 5.88 0.14 -6.85
N PRO A 38 5.07 -0.93 -6.85
CA PRO A 38 4.15 -1.21 -7.96
C PRO A 38 3.11 -0.09 -8.10
N PRO A 39 2.48 0.09 -9.27
CA PRO A 39 1.48 1.14 -9.48
C PRO A 39 0.43 1.19 -8.36
N LEU A 40 0.34 2.33 -7.68
CA LEU A 40 -0.63 2.53 -6.60
C LEU A 40 -2.05 2.56 -7.19
N GLY A 41 -2.96 1.83 -6.56
CA GLY A 41 -4.38 1.84 -6.97
C GLY A 41 -4.76 0.84 -8.05
N ALA A 42 -3.95 -0.21 -8.29
CA ALA A 42 -4.41 -1.37 -9.06
C ALA A 42 -5.74 -1.90 -8.51
N GLU A 43 -6.61 -2.41 -9.40
CA GLU A 43 -8.04 -2.69 -9.18
C GLU A 43 -8.35 -3.60 -7.98
N ASN A 44 -7.36 -4.34 -7.46
CA ASN A 44 -7.48 -5.22 -6.29
C ASN A 44 -6.50 -4.89 -5.14
N MET A 45 -5.77 -3.78 -5.23
CA MET A 45 -4.77 -3.38 -4.25
C MET A 45 -5.37 -2.39 -3.25
N ASN A 46 -5.96 -2.91 -2.17
CA ASN A 46 -6.56 -2.09 -1.11
C ASN A 46 -5.55 -1.43 -0.18
N TRP A 47 -4.27 -1.82 -0.24
CA TRP A 47 -3.23 -1.30 0.63
C TRP A 47 -1.93 -1.05 -0.14
N HIS A 48 -1.03 -0.23 0.40
CA HIS A 48 0.19 0.16 -0.30
C HIS A 48 1.19 -0.98 -0.48
N GLY A 49 1.03 -2.10 0.23
CA GLY A 49 1.93 -3.25 0.11
C GLY A 49 3.29 -3.05 0.76
N PHE A 50 3.55 -1.88 1.34
CA PHE A 50 4.77 -1.59 2.08
C PHE A 50 4.82 -2.42 3.37
N PRO A 51 5.97 -3.01 3.74
CA PRO A 51 7.25 -2.97 3.02
C PRO A 51 7.42 -4.09 1.97
N ASN A 52 6.55 -5.10 1.96
CA ASN A 52 6.77 -6.36 1.25
C ASN A 52 6.78 -6.27 -0.28
N LEU A 53 6.08 -5.28 -0.85
CA LEU A 53 6.01 -5.06 -2.30
C LEU A 53 6.94 -3.95 -2.79
N TRP A 54 7.71 -3.32 -1.91
CA TRP A 54 8.51 -2.14 -2.23
C TRP A 54 10.00 -2.54 -2.31
N TRP A 55 10.78 -1.85 -3.14
CA TRP A 55 12.21 -2.14 -3.33
C TRP A 55 13.04 -0.86 -3.43
N ARG A 56 14.33 -0.92 -3.10
CA ARG A 56 15.26 0.20 -3.33
C ARG A 56 15.64 0.28 -4.80
N THR A 57 15.85 1.50 -5.28
CA THR A 57 16.39 1.74 -6.62
C THR A 57 17.87 1.35 -6.68
N GLU A 58 18.28 0.68 -7.77
CA GLU A 58 19.68 0.28 -8.01
C GLU A 58 20.67 1.46 -7.93
N GLU A 59 20.24 2.66 -8.30
CA GLU A 59 21.05 3.89 -8.20
C GLU A 59 21.44 4.20 -6.75
N VAL A 60 20.52 3.95 -5.81
CA VAL A 60 20.73 4.24 -4.40
C VAL A 60 21.63 3.17 -3.79
N ASP A 61 21.43 1.91 -4.16
CA ASP A 61 22.32 0.83 -3.72
C ASP A 61 23.75 1.02 -4.26
N ARG A 62 23.91 1.49 -5.51
CA ARG A 62 25.21 1.85 -6.10
C ARG A 62 25.89 3.01 -5.36
N LYS A 63 25.15 4.07 -5.03
CA LYS A 63 25.68 5.21 -4.26
C LYS A 63 26.06 4.80 -2.84
N SER A 64 25.28 3.94 -2.20
CA SER A 64 25.62 3.37 -0.89
C SER A 64 26.91 2.54 -0.95
N ALA A 65 27.06 1.67 -1.96
CA ALA A 65 28.28 0.88 -2.15
C ALA A 65 29.53 1.73 -2.44
N ALA A 66 29.40 2.84 -3.19
CA ALA A 66 30.51 3.75 -3.45
C ALA A 66 30.92 4.59 -2.22
N MET A 67 30.05 4.67 -1.22
CA MET A 67 30.23 5.49 -0.01
C MET A 67 30.72 4.68 1.19
N ASP A 68 30.85 3.35 1.05
CA ASP A 68 31.52 2.47 2.02
C ASP A 68 33.03 2.38 1.67
N PRO A 69 33.92 3.12 2.36
CA PRO A 69 35.35 3.13 2.07
C PRO A 69 36.10 1.85 2.52
N THR A 70 35.37 0.82 2.96
CA THR A 70 35.92 -0.43 3.52
C THR A 70 35.81 -1.61 2.55
N ALA A 71 35.24 -1.44 1.35
CA ALA A 71 34.97 -2.53 0.41
C ALA A 71 36.20 -3.01 -0.39
N ASP A 72 37.36 -2.40 -0.20
CA ASP A 72 38.61 -2.70 -0.94
C ASP A 72 39.80 -2.96 0.01
N GLN A 73 39.54 -3.61 1.15
CA GLN A 73 40.56 -4.20 2.04
C GLN A 73 40.30 -5.69 2.29
#